data_AF-A0A1B7MGU2-F1
#
_entry.id   AF-A0A1B7MGU2-F1
#
_cell.length_a   1.000
_cell.length_b   1.000
_cell.length_c   1.000
_cell.angle_alpha   90.00
_cell.angle_beta   90.00
_cell.angle_gamma   90.00
#
_symmetry.space_group_name_H-M   'P 1'
#
loop_
_entity.id
_entity.type
_entity.pdbx_description
1 polymer ?
#
loop_
_entity_poly.entity_id
_entity_poly.type
_entity_poly.pdbx_seq_one_letter_code
_entity_poly.pdbx_strand_id
1 'polypeptide(L)' 'VVSVLEALCRARGFDIIFLPKFHCELNFIEQCWGFAKRMYRMKGSSSSEATLEKNVVDSL' A
#
# COMPACT_ATOMS: atom_id res chain seq x y z
N VAL A 1 9.22 -1.44 25.62
CA VAL A 1 8.85 -0.02 25.45
C VAL A 1 7.84 0.05 24.32
N VAL A 2 6.66 0.63 24.57
CA VAL A 2 5.63 0.83 23.53
C VAL A 2 6.07 1.99 22.65
N SER A 3 6.00 1.83 21.32
CA SER A 3 6.36 2.93 20.41
C SER A 3 5.30 4.04 20.44
N VAL A 4 5.67 5.28 20.10
CA VAL A 4 4.71 6.40 20.03
C VAL A 4 3.56 6.09 19.08
N LEU A 5 3.85 5.48 17.92
CA LEU A 5 2.83 5.08 16.96
C LEU A 5 1.88 4.02 17.54
N GLU A 6 2.43 3.01 18.20
CA GLU A 6 1.64 1.95 18.84
C GLU A 6 0.72 2.51 19.94
N ALA A 7 1.21 3.44 20.75
CA ALA A 7 0.40 4.11 21.76
C ALA A 7 -0.76 4.92 21.14
N LEU A 8 -0.50 5.65 20.04
CA LEU A 8 -1.51 6.43 19.33
C LEU A 8 -2.59 5.57 18.67
N CYS A 9 -2.22 4.41 18.10
CA CYS A 9 -3.17 3.44 17.54
C CYS A 9 -4.08 2.87 18.64
N ARG A 10 -3.50 2.42 19.75
CA ARG A 10 -4.25 1.90 20.89
C ARG A 10 -5.19 2.95 21.48
N ALA A 11 -4.75 4.20 21.61
CA ALA A 11 -5.59 5.29 22.10
C ALA A 11 -6.80 5.60 21.18
N ARG A 12 -6.70 5.25 19.90
CA ARG A 12 -7.79 5.35 18.91
C ARG A 12 -8.61 4.07 18.76
N GLY A 13 -8.30 3.02 19.52
CA GLY A 13 -8.99 1.74 19.46
C GLY A 13 -8.61 0.85 18.27
N PHE A 14 -7.45 1.08 17.64
CA PHE A 14 -6.95 0.22 16.58
C PHE A 14 -6.08 -0.91 17.13
N ASP A 15 -6.39 -2.14 16.70
CA ASP A 15 -5.53 -3.30 16.91
C ASP A 15 -4.36 -3.29 15.91
N ILE A 16 -3.17 -3.63 16.38
CA ILE A 16 -1.94 -3.65 15.58
C ILE A 16 -1.51 -5.09 15.34
N ILE A 17 -1.31 -5.43 14.07
CA ILE A 17 -0.73 -6.70 13.65
C ILE A 17 0.76 -6.46 13.36
N PHE A 18 1.63 -7.13 14.11
CA PHE A 18 3.07 -7.12 13.85
C PHE A 18 3.44 -8.29 12.94
N LEU A 19 3.99 -7.98 11.77
CA LEU A 19 4.49 -8.97 10.82
C LEU A 19 6.01 -9.18 10.99
N PRO A 20 6.52 -10.41 10.78
CA PRO A 20 7.95 -10.69 10.72
C PRO A 20 8.66 -9.82 9.68
N LYS A 21 9.91 -9.41 9.99
CA LYS A 21 10.73 -8.65 9.04
C LYS A 21 11.10 -9.52 7.84
N PHE A 22 11.13 -8.91 6.65
CA PHE A 22 11.50 -9.56 5.38
C PHE A 22 10.57 -10.67 4.89
N HIS A 23 9.33 -10.70 5.40
CA HIS A 23 8.27 -11.62 4.96
C HIS A 23 7.13 -10.85 4.28
N CYS A 24 7.40 -10.30 3.09
CA CYS A 24 6.44 -9.47 2.37
C CYS A 24 5.21 -10.27 1.91
N GLU A 25 5.33 -11.59 1.76
CA GLU A 25 4.23 -12.50 1.43
C GLU A 25 3.10 -12.51 2.48
N LEU A 26 3.41 -12.10 3.71
CA LEU A 26 2.43 -12.01 4.80
C LEU A 26 1.67 -10.68 4.82
N ASN A 27 2.13 -9.67 4.06
CA ASN A 27 1.48 -8.37 4.00
C ASN A 27 0.47 -8.33 2.84
N PHE A 28 -0.82 -8.38 3.16
CA PHE A 28 -1.91 -8.44 2.17
C PHE A 28 -1.87 -7.32 1.13
N ILE A 29 -1.33 -6.14 1.48
CA ILE A 29 -1.26 -5.00 0.55
C ILE A 29 -0.36 -5.29 -0.67
N GLU A 30 0.61 -6.20 -0.55
CA GLU A 30 1.52 -6.56 -1.65
C GLU A 30 0.77 -7.25 -2.80
N GLN A 31 -0.30 -8.00 -2.50
CA GLN A 31 -1.14 -8.61 -3.53
C GLN A 31 -1.94 -7.54 -4.29
N CYS A 32 -2.53 -6.57 -3.57
CA CYS A 32 -3.24 -5.43 -4.16
C CYS A 32 -2.31 -4.62 -5.06
N TRP A 33 -1.11 -4.27 -4.58
CA TRP A 33 -0.11 -3.58 -5.38
C TRP A 33 0.38 -4.39 -6.57
N GLY A 34 0.57 -5.70 -6.41
CA GLY A 34 0.94 -6.60 -7.50
C GLY A 34 -0.08 -6.55 -8.65
N PHE A 35 -1.36 -6.66 -8.31
CA PHE A 35 -2.46 -6.54 -9.27
C PHE A 35 -2.53 -5.15 -9.90
N ALA A 36 -2.52 -4.09 -9.09
CA ALA A 36 -2.62 -2.73 -9.59
C ALA A 36 -1.46 -2.35 -10.52
N LYS A 37 -0.22 -2.74 -10.17
CA LYS A 37 0.95 -2.54 -11.05
C LYS A 37 0.85 -3.32 -12.36
N ARG A 38 0.17 -4.48 -12.37
CA ARG A 38 -0.08 -5.23 -13.62
C ARG A 38 -1.03 -4.46 -14.51
N MET A 39 -2.14 -3.97 -13.97
CA MET A 39 -3.13 -3.17 -14.73
C MET A 39 -2.53 -1.85 -15.23
N TYR A 40 -1.76 -1.18 -14.38
CA TYR A 40 -1.09 0.06 -14.74
C TYR A 40 -0.12 -0.11 -15.91
N ARG A 41 0.64 -1.21 -15.95
CA ARG A 41 1.58 -1.50 -17.05
C ARG A 41 0.91 -1.71 -18.41
N MET A 42 -0.40 -1.95 -18.45
CA MET A 42 -1.16 -2.02 -19.70
C MET A 42 -1.54 -0.63 -20.23
N LYS A 43 -1.39 0.44 -19.43
CA LYS A 43 -1.66 1.82 -19.82
C LYS A 43 -0.44 2.42 -20.53
N GLY A 44 -0.69 3.45 -21.36
CA GLY A 44 0.37 4.17 -22.05
C GLY A 44 1.27 4.97 -21.10
N SER A 45 2.55 5.12 -21.45
CA SER A 45 3.47 5.98 -20.73
C SER A 45 3.06 7.45 -20.83
N SER A 46 3.25 8.21 -19.76
CA SER A 46 3.00 9.66 -19.73
C SER A 46 4.07 10.37 -18.92
N SER A 47 4.37 11.63 -19.25
CA SER A 47 5.19 12.54 -18.44
C SER A 47 4.36 13.47 -17.55
N SER A 48 3.03 13.47 -17.71
CA SER A 48 2.11 14.29 -16.93
C SER A 48 1.73 13.59 -15.63
N GLU A 49 2.07 14.18 -14.49
CA GLU A 49 1.72 13.67 -13.16
C GLU A 49 0.21 13.41 -13.01
N ALA A 50 -0.63 14.34 -13.45
CA ALA A 50 -2.09 14.18 -13.43
C ALA A 50 -2.57 12.95 -14.22
N THR A 51 -1.89 12.62 -15.33
CA THR A 51 -2.19 11.40 -16.09
C THR A 51 -1.72 10.16 -15.35
N LEU A 52 -0.54 10.22 -14.72
CA LEU A 52 0.00 9.10 -13.93
C LEU A 52 -0.90 8.80 -12.72
N GLU A 53 -1.38 9.82 -12.01
CA GLU A 53 -2.29 9.69 -10.88
C GLU A 53 -3.62 9.05 -11.31
N LYS A 54 -4.23 9.57 -12.38
CA LYS A 54 -5.45 8.96 -12.96
C LYS A 54 -5.22 7.50 -13.36
N ASN A 55 -4.08 7.21 -13.99
CA ASN A 55 -3.73 5.85 -14.38
C ASN A 55 -3.57 4.92 -13.18
N VAL A 56 -3.01 5.39 -12.05
CA VAL A 56 -2.94 4.61 -10.80
C VAL A 56 -4.34 4.32 -10.27
N VAL A 57 -5.19 5.34 -10.14
CA VAL A 57 -6.57 5.19 -9.63
C VAL A 57 -7.38 4.22 -10.48
N ASP A 58 -7.31 4.34 -11.81
CA ASP A 58 -7.99 3.42 -12.75
C ASP A 58 -7.44 1.98 -12.72
N SER A 59 -6.29 1.76 -12.08
CA SER A 59 -5.62 0.45 -12.02
C SER A 59 -5.80 -0.26 -10.68
N LEU A 60 -6.34 0.43 -9.66
CA LEU A 60 -6.70 -0.17 -8.36
C LEU A 60 -7.93 -1.07 -8.53
#